data_AF-A0A8S0WYL0-F1
#
_entry.id   AF-A0A8S0WYL0-F1
#
_cell.length_a   1.000
_cell.length_b   1.000
_cell.length_c   1.000
_cell.angle_alpha   90.00
_cell.angle_beta   90.00
_cell.angle_gamma   90.00
#
_symmetry.space_group_name_H-M   'P 1'
#
loop_
_entity.id
_entity.type
_entity.pdbx_description
1 polymer ?
#
loop_
_entity_poly.entity_id
_entity_poly.type
_entity_poly.pdbx_seq_one_letter_code
_entity_poly.pdbx_strand_id
1 'polypeptide(L)' 'MLMRAVRKHTDCKWIRLYIERWLKAPVLLDDGTLVDRAKGTPQGGVISPLLANLFMHYAFDTWMQRNYPRIPFDRYV' A
#
# COMPACT_ATOMS: atom_id res chain seq x y z
N MET A 1 5.21 6.97 -2.70
CA MET A 1 3.80 7.39 -2.71
C MET A 1 3.03 6.87 -1.50
N LEU A 2 3.02 5.55 -1.27
CA LEU A 2 2.30 4.93 -0.14
C LEU A 2 2.69 5.44 1.24
N MET A 3 3.99 5.56 1.55
CA MET A 3 4.41 6.11 2.85
C MET A 3 3.97 7.56 3.05
N ARG A 4 3.80 8.38 2.00
CA ARG A 4 3.23 9.73 2.16
C ARG A 4 1.76 9.67 2.58
N ALA A 5 0.99 8.73 2.02
CA ALA A 5 -0.40 8.51 2.42
C ALA A 5 -0.49 8.02 3.87
N VAL A 6 0.30 7.01 4.26
CA VAL A 6 0.34 6.50 5.65
C VAL A 6 0.65 7.63 6.64
N ARG A 7 1.67 8.45 6.35
CA ARG A 7 2.06 9.59 7.19
C ARG A 7 0.98 10.67 7.31
N LYS A 8 0.04 10.74 6.36
CA LYS A 8 -1.09 11.69 6.40
C LYS A 8 -2.22 11.19 7.31
N HIS A 9 -2.36 9.87 7.50
CA HIS A 9 -3.47 9.27 8.26
C HIS A 9 -3.07 8.81 9.67
N THR A 10 -1.78 8.74 10.00
CA THR A 10 -1.35 8.40 11.35
C THR A 10 0.00 9.00 11.73
N ASP A 11 0.06 9.48 12.97
CA ASP A 11 1.31 9.93 13.62
C ASP A 11 1.93 8.86 14.52
N CYS A 12 1.31 7.69 14.63
CA CYS A 12 1.86 6.61 15.43
C CYS A 12 3.18 6.11 14.82
N LYS A 13 4.28 6.36 15.55
CA LYS A 13 5.65 5.99 15.15
C LYS A 13 5.78 4.49 14.86
N TRP A 14 5.12 3.66 15.68
CA TRP A 14 5.17 2.21 15.54
C TRP A 14 4.51 1.73 14.24
N ILE A 15 3.34 2.25 13.91
CA ILE A 15 2.65 1.89 12.65
C ILE A 15 3.53 2.25 11.45
N ARG A 16 4.12 3.45 11.45
CA ARG A 16 5.02 3.90 10.38
C ARG A 16 6.24 3.01 10.24
N LEU A 17 6.86 2.63 11.38
CA LEU A 17 8.01 1.74 11.42
C LEU A 17 7.69 0.35 10.86
N TYR A 18 6.61 -0.27 11.32
CA TYR A 18 6.23 -1.62 10.89
C TYR A 18 5.85 -1.66 9.41
N ILE A 19 5.08 -0.68 8.92
CA ILE A 19 4.76 -0.57 7.49
C ILE A 19 6.04 -0.41 6.66
N GLU A 20 6.98 0.44 7.09
CA GLU A 20 8.23 0.61 6.36
C GLU A 20 9.07 -0.67 6.32
N ARG A 21 9.14 -1.40 7.44
CA ARG A 21 9.82 -2.70 7.50
C ARG A 21 9.17 -3.74 6.60
N TRP A 22 7.85 -3.86 6.62
CA TRP A 22 7.13 -4.77 5.74
C TRP A 22 7.34 -4.42 4.26
N LEU A 23 7.34 -3.14 3.90
CA LEU A 23 7.60 -2.72 2.52
C LEU A 23 9.02 -3.09 2.04
N LYS A 24 10.01 -3.04 2.93
CA LYS A 24 11.42 -3.32 2.63
C LYS A 24 11.84 -4.77 2.86
N ALA A 25 10.97 -5.61 3.44
CA ALA A 25 11.32 -6.98 3.76
C ALA A 25 11.67 -7.77 2.48
N PRO A 26 12.81 -8.50 2.48
CA PRO A 26 13.17 -9.39 1.38
C PRO A 26 12.22 -10.58 1.32
N VAL A 27 12.11 -11.18 0.14
CA VAL A 27 11.37 -12.44 -0.03
C VAL A 27 12.34 -13.59 0.05
N LEU A 28 12.00 -14.59 0.85
CA LEU A 28 12.69 -15.87 0.88
C LEU A 28 12.06 -16.76 -0.20
N LEU A 29 12.88 -17.20 -1.14
CA LEU A 29 12.50 -18.17 -2.16
C LEU A 29 12.61 -19.60 -1.60
N ASP A 30 11.96 -20.55 -2.26
CA ASP A 30 11.92 -21.96 -1.83
C ASP A 30 13.32 -22.62 -1.77
N ASP A 31 14.28 -22.08 -2.52
CA ASP A 31 15.68 -22.50 -2.53
C ASP A 31 16.53 -21.90 -1.39
N GLY A 32 15.91 -21.08 -0.53
CA GLY A 32 16.58 -20.39 0.58
C GLY A 32 17.21 -19.05 0.20
N THR A 33 17.12 -18.61 -1.06
CA THR A 33 17.66 -17.34 -1.52
C THR A 33 16.81 -16.17 -1.01
N LEU A 34 17.46 -15.15 -0.44
CA LEU A 34 16.82 -13.89 -0.08
C LEU A 34 16.95 -12.89 -1.23
N VAL A 35 15.82 -12.42 -1.74
CA VAL A 35 15.76 -11.44 -2.82
C VAL A 35 15.25 -10.10 -2.28
N ASP A 36 16.11 -9.08 -2.37
CA ASP A 36 15.75 -7.70 -2.06
C ASP A 36 14.72 -7.18 -3.06
N ARG A 37 13.76 -6.42 -2.56
CA ARG A 37 12.64 -5.95 -3.37
C ARG A 37 12.82 -4.52 -3.81
N ALA A 38 12.95 -4.33 -5.12
CA ALA A 38 13.00 -3.02 -5.74
C ALA A 38 11.59 -2.39 -5.91
N LYS A 39 10.51 -3.19 -6.01
CA LYS A 39 9.12 -2.73 -6.24
C LYS A 39 8.07 -3.64 -5.57
N GLY A 40 6.98 -3.03 -5.09
CA GLY A 40 5.79 -3.71 -4.55
C GLY A 40 5.79 -3.95 -3.02
N THR A 41 4.62 -4.15 -2.42
CA THR A 41 4.41 -4.69 -1.06
C THR A 41 4.62 -6.21 -1.06
N PRO A 42 5.07 -6.87 0.02
CA PRO A 42 5.16 -8.33 0.03
C PRO A 42 3.75 -8.87 -0.14
N GLN A 43 3.48 -9.54 -1.26
CA GLN A 43 2.21 -10.24 -1.40
C GLN A 43 2.19 -11.32 -0.31
N GLY A 44 1.15 -11.32 0.53
CA GLY A 44 1.02 -12.26 1.65
C GLY A 44 1.17 -11.64 3.06
N GLY A 45 1.55 -10.38 3.19
CA GLY A 45 1.44 -9.69 4.49
C GLY A 45 -0.02 -9.43 4.86
N VAL A 46 -0.41 -9.67 6.11
CA VAL A 46 -1.78 -9.44 6.63
C VAL A 46 -2.25 -7.98 6.39
N ILE A 47 -1.31 -7.06 6.25
CA ILE A 47 -1.55 -5.63 6.01
C ILE A 47 -1.76 -5.26 4.53
N SER A 48 -1.49 -6.18 3.60
CA SER A 48 -1.52 -5.91 2.16
C SER A 48 -2.89 -5.41 1.65
N PRO A 49 -4.05 -5.98 2.07
CA PRO A 49 -5.35 -5.45 1.67
C PRO A 49 -5.57 -3.99 2.13
N LEU A 50 -5.11 -3.64 3.33
CA LEU A 50 -5.23 -2.28 3.86
C LEU A 50 -4.37 -1.29 3.07
N LEU A 51 -3.12 -1.64 2.76
CA LEU A 51 -2.23 -0.78 1.99
C LEU A 51 -2.66 -0.65 0.52
N ALA A 52 -3.20 -1.72 -0.07
CA ALA A 52 -3.75 -1.69 -1.42
C ALA A 52 -4.95 -0.73 -1.51
N ASN A 53 -5.86 -0.80 -0.54
CA ASN A 53 -7.00 0.11 -0.47
C ASN A 53 -6.60 1.57 -0.24
N LEU A 54 -5.64 1.81 0.66
CA LEU A 54 -5.10 3.15 0.87
C LEU A 54 -4.45 3.70 -0.40
N PHE A 55 -3.71 2.86 -1.14
CA PHE A 55 -3.14 3.25 -2.43
C PHE A 55 -4.24 3.62 -3.44
N MET A 56 -5.25 2.77 -3.60
CA MET A 56 -6.34 2.98 -4.56
C MET A 56 -7.17 4.22 -4.25
N HIS A 57 -7.36 4.56 -2.98
CA HIS A 57 -8.03 5.81 -2.59
C HIS A 57 -7.36 7.05 -3.22
N TYR A 58 -6.02 7.09 -3.22
CA TYR A 58 -5.27 8.21 -3.76
C TYR A 58 -5.00 8.09 -5.27
N ALA A 59 -4.76 6.88 -5.76
CA ALA A 59 -4.43 6.64 -7.16
C ALA A 59 -5.67 6.71 -8.06
N PHE A 60 -6.82 6.26 -7.57
CA PHE A 60 -8.05 6.14 -8.34
C PHE A 60 -9.18 7.00 -7.80
N ASP A 61 -9.62 6.81 -6.55
CA ASP A 61 -10.86 7.44 -6.07
C ASP A 61 -10.78 8.96 -6.09
N THR A 62 -9.69 9.51 -5.55
CA THR A 62 -9.41 10.95 -5.56
C THR A 62 -9.28 11.50 -6.99
N TRP A 63 -8.73 10.70 -7.92
CA TRP A 63 -8.59 11.11 -9.32
C TRP A 63 -9.95 11.09 -10.03
N MET A 64 -10.77 10.06 -9.83
CA MET A 64 -12.13 9.96 -10.36
C MET A 64 -13.00 11.12 -9.87
N GLN A 65 -12.97 11.42 -8.56
CA GLN A 65 -13.73 12.54 -8.00
C GLN A 65 -13.34 13.89 -8.62
N ARG A 66 -12.06 14.09 -8.97
CA ARG A 66 -11.58 15.35 -9.55
C ARG A 66 -11.89 15.47 -11.05
N ASN A 67 -11.76 14.38 -11.80
CA ASN A 67 -11.84 14.42 -13.27
C ASN A 67 -13.21 14.02 -13.81
N TYR A 68 -13.94 13.18 -13.09
CA TYR A 68 -15.24 12.62 -13.49
C TYR A 68 -16.27 12.66 -12.35
N PRO A 69 -16.51 13.83 -11.71
CA PRO A 69 -17.36 13.93 -10.51
C PRO A 69 -18.82 13.50 -10.72
N ARG A 70 -19.29 13.41 -11.96
CA ARG A 70 -20.66 13.04 -12.32
C ARG A 70 -20.84 11.56 -12.68
N ILE A 71 -19.74 10.79 -12.76
CA ILE A 71 -19.79 9.37 -13.09
C ILE A 71 -19.76 8.57 -11.79
N PRO A 72 -20.87 7.91 -11.41
CA PRO A 72 -20.86 7.02 -10.26
C PRO A 72 -20.00 5.79 -10.57
N PHE A 73 -19.27 5.30 -9.57
CA PHE A 73 -18.50 4.07 -9.65
C PHE A 73 -18.48 3.39 -8.28
N ASP A 74 -18.41 2.07 -8.28
CA ASP A 74 -18.23 1.25 -7.09
C ASP A 74 -16.93 0.47 -7.18
N ARG A 75 -16.27 0.31 -6.03
CA ARG A 75 -15.09 -0.55 -5.87
C ARG A 75 -15.45 -1.74 -5.01
N TYR A 76 -15.10 -2.93 -5.48
CA TYR A 76 -15.11 -4.14 -4.66
C TYR A 76 -13.83 -4.16 -3.82
N VAL A 77 -14.01 -4.26 -2.50
CA VAL A 77 -12.96 -4.12 -1.49
C VAL A 77 -12.73 -5.44 -0.78
#